data_AF-A0A6V8MHG2-F1
#
_entry.id   AF-A0A6V8MHG2-F1
#
_cell.length_a   1.000
_cell.length_b   1.000
_cell.length_c   1.000
_cell.angle_alpha   90.00
_cell.angle_beta   90.00
_cell.angle_gamma   90.00
#
_symmetry.space_group_name_H-M   'P 1'
#
loop_
_entity.id
_entity.type
_entity.pdbx_description
1 polymer ?
#
loop_
_entity_poly.entity_id
_entity_poly.type
_entity_poly.pdbx_seq_one_letter_code
_entity_poly.pdbx_strand_id
1 'polypeptide(L)' 'MLGFGYYPGMKKPVAVFTFLFALSVISFGTWQLFLGNLEAAFSSFPFLLIIYIFVKPFRE' A
#
# COMPACT_ATOMS: atom_id res chain seq x y z
N MET A 1 12.73 9.57 14.65
CA MET A 1 12.72 8.21 14.07
C MET A 1 11.33 7.95 13.52
N LEU A 2 11.16 7.98 12.20
CA LEU A 2 9.91 7.54 11.57
C LEU A 2 9.79 6.04 11.81
N GLY A 3 8.86 5.65 12.68
CA GLY A 3 8.59 4.25 13.00
C GLY A 3 7.98 3.54 11.80
N PHE A 4 8.82 3.13 10.86
CA PHE A 4 8.49 1.99 9.99
C PHE A 4 8.25 0.81 10.94
N GLY A 5 7.00 0.37 11.04
CA GLY A 5 6.57 -0.68 11.96
C GLY A 5 7.54 -1.86 11.92
N TYR A 6 8.01 -2.27 13.09
CA TYR A 6 8.76 -3.50 13.24
C TYR A 6 7.77 -4.64 13.03
N TYR A 7 7.88 -5.35 11.91
CA TYR A 7 7.02 -6.47 11.55
C TYR A 7 7.73 -7.79 11.89
N PRO A 8 7.59 -8.33 13.12
CA PRO A 8 8.21 -9.59 13.50
C PRO A 8 7.79 -10.69 12.52
N GLY A 9 8.76 -11.25 11.79
CA GLY A 9 8.54 -12.33 10.82
C GLY A 9 8.46 -11.93 9.35
N MET A 10 8.35 -10.62 9.01
CA MET A 10 8.36 -10.20 7.60
C MET A 10 9.80 -9.95 7.12
N LYS A 11 10.19 -10.61 6.01
CA LYS A 11 11.53 -10.41 5.43
C LYS A 11 11.70 -8.97 4.93
N LYS A 12 12.85 -8.36 5.19
CA LYS A 12 13.15 -6.96 4.80
C LYS A 12 12.85 -6.64 3.32
N PRO A 13 13.19 -7.49 2.32
CA PRO A 13 12.84 -7.22 0.92
C PRO A 13 11.33 -7.15 0.68
N VAL A 14 10.56 -8.01 1.36
CA VAL A 14 9.09 -8.02 1.28
C VAL A 14 8.52 -6.73 1.86
N ALA A 15 9.05 -6.28 3.01
CA ALA A 15 8.64 -5.02 3.62
C ALA A 15 8.85 -3.82 2.68
N VAL A 16 10.05 -3.73 2.08
CA VAL A 16 10.40 -2.65 1.16
C VAL A 16 9.52 -2.71 -0.10
N PHE A 17 9.33 -3.90 -0.68
CA PHE A 17 8.48 -4.07 -1.85
C PHE A 17 7.03 -3.66 -1.56
N THR A 18 6.45 -4.14 -0.46
CA THR A 18 5.08 -3.79 -0.06
C THR A 18 4.93 -2.29 0.17
N PHE A 19 5.93 -1.63 0.76
CA PHE A 19 5.91 -0.19 0.97
C PHE A 19 5.97 0.58 -0.36
N LEU A 20 6.88 0.22 -1.26
CA LEU A 20 6.96 0.85 -2.59
C LEU A 20 5.69 0.63 -3.39
N PHE A 21 5.13 -0.58 -3.35
CA PHE A 21 3.89 -0.91 -4.01
C PHE A 21 2.71 -0.09 -3.46
N ALA A 22 2.61 0.04 -2.13
CA ALA A 22 1.59 0.89 -1.50
C ALA A 22 1.71 2.35 -1.94
N LEU A 23 2.94 2.90 -1.98
CA LEU A 23 3.18 4.25 -2.48
C LEU A 23 2.74 4.40 -3.95
N SER A 24 3.09 3.44 -4.82
CA SER A 24 2.66 3.47 -6.22
C SER A 24 1.14 3.46 -6.37
N VAL A 25 0.42 2.63 -5.61
CA VAL A 25 -1.05 2.56 -5.64
C VAL A 25 -1.66 3.88 -5.17
N ILE A 26 -1.14 4.47 -4.09
CA ILE A 26 -1.62 5.77 -3.59
C ILE A 26 -1.36 6.87 -4.62
N SER A 27 -0.14 6.96 -5.15
CA SER A 27 0.21 7.96 -6.17
C SER A 27 -0.66 7.82 -7.43
N PHE A 28 -0.91 6.59 -7.89
CA PHE A 28 -1.80 6.33 -9.02
C PHE A 28 -3.23 6.80 -8.72
N GLY A 29 -3.80 6.39 -7.58
CA GLY A 29 -5.15 6.81 -7.20
C GLY A 29 -5.29 8.32 -7.09
N THR A 30 -4.33 8.99 -6.45
CA THR A 30 -4.29 10.46 -6.35
C THR A 30 -4.18 11.13 -7.72
N TRP A 31 -3.34 10.61 -8.62
CA TRP A 31 -3.25 11.13 -9.98
C TRP A 31 -4.57 11.01 -10.74
N GLN A 32 -5.24 9.85 -10.66
CA GLN A 32 -6.55 9.66 -11.28
C GLN A 32 -7.63 10.59 -10.70
N LEU A 33 -7.58 10.87 -9.39
CA LEU A 33 -8.46 11.86 -8.74
C LEU A 33 -8.23 13.27 -9.32
N PHE A 34 -6.98 13.69 -9.52
CA PHE A 34 -6.67 14.98 -10.15
C PHE A 34 -7.13 15.06 -11.61
N LEU A 35 -7.17 13.93 -12.32
CA LEU A 35 -7.71 13.84 -13.67
C LEU A 35 -9.25 13.75 -13.72
N GLY A 36 -9.92 13.65 -12.57
CA GLY A 36 -11.38 13.45 -12.50
C GLY A 36 -11.84 12.06 -12.91
N ASN A 37 -10.92 11.10 -13.10
CA ASN A 37 -11.23 9.72 -13.46
C ASN A 37 -11.54 8.90 -12.20
N LEU A 38 -12.77 9.01 -11.72
CA LEU A 38 -13.20 8.34 -10.49
C LEU A 38 -13.17 6.81 -10.62
N GLU A 39 -13.50 6.25 -11.79
CA GLU A 39 -13.48 4.80 -12.02
C GLU A 39 -12.07 4.23 -11.83
N ALA A 40 -11.07 4.85 -12.46
CA ALA A 40 -9.68 4.45 -12.30
C ALA A 40 -9.12 4.79 -10.91
N ALA A 41 -9.58 5.87 -10.27
CA ALA A 41 -9.20 6.13 -8.88
C ALA A 41 -9.72 5.03 -7.95
N PHE A 42 -10.98 4.62 -8.12
CA PHE A 42 -11.61 3.57 -7.32
C PHE A 42 -10.96 2.19 -7.51
N SER A 43 -10.37 1.92 -8.68
CA SER A 43 -9.64 0.67 -8.89
C SER A 43 -8.43 0.52 -7.95
N SER A 44 -7.98 1.60 -7.28
CA SER A 44 -6.88 1.56 -6.29
C SER A 44 -7.29 0.89 -4.97
N PHE A 45 -8.59 0.92 -4.61
CA PHE A 45 -9.10 0.36 -3.35
C PHE A 45 -8.81 -1.13 -3.14
N PRO A 46 -9.12 -2.05 -4.09
CA PRO A 46 -8.85 -3.47 -3.90
C PRO A 46 -7.36 -3.75 -3.67
N PHE A 47 -6.45 -3.02 -4.32
CA PHE A 47 -5.01 -3.18 -4.10
C PHE A 47 -4.60 -2.74 -2.69
N LEU A 48 -5.12 -1.60 -2.20
CA LEU A 48 -4.89 -1.15 -0.82
C LEU A 48 -5.44 -2.14 0.22
N LEU A 49 -6.60 -2.74 -0.06
CA LEU A 49 -7.18 -3.77 0.81
C LEU A 49 -6.31 -5.04 0.84
N ILE A 50 -5.81 -5.49 -0.30
CA ILE A 50 -4.89 -6.63 -0.39
C ILE A 50 -3.61 -6.34 0.41
N ILE A 51 -3.03 -5.14 0.26
CA ILE A 51 -1.85 -4.73 1.04
C ILE A 51 -2.15 -4.79 2.53
N TYR A 52 -3.30 -4.26 2.97
CA TYR A 52 -3.69 -4.30 4.37
C TYR A 52 -3.83 -5.73 4.90
N ILE A 53 -4.55 -6.60 4.19
CA ILE A 53 -4.74 -8.00 4.59
C ILE A 53 -3.40 -8.75 4.62
N PHE A 54 -2.50 -8.47 3.67
CA PHE A 54 -1.18 -9.09 3.60
C PHE A 54 -0.27 -8.66 4.76
N VAL A 55 -0.33 -7.39 5.15
CA VAL A 55 0.53 -6.83 6.21
C VAL A 55 -0.01 -7.09 7.61
N LYS A 56 -1.34 -7.16 7.78
CA LYS A 56 -2.01 -7.32 9.08
C LYS A 56 -1.42 -8.44 9.96
N PRO A 57 -1.15 -9.67 9.46
CA PRO A 57 -0.64 -10.77 10.27
C PRO A 57 0.75 -10.55 10.85
N PHE A 58 1.53 -9.61 10.30
CA PHE A 58 2.91 -9.37 10.74
C PHE A 58 3.01 -8.24 11.78
N ARG A 59 1.90 -7.57 12.10
CA ARG A 59 1.86 -6.46 13.07
C ARG A 59 1.64 -6.94 14.51
N GLU A 60 1.04 -8.12 14.67
CA GLU A 60 0.79 -8.80 15.95
C GLU A 60 1.98 -9.67 16.33
#